data_AF-A0A9P0LS87-F1
#
_entry.id   AF-A0A9P0LS87-F1
#
_cell.length_a   1.000
_cell.length_b   1.000
_cell.length_c   1.000
_cell.angle_alpha   90.00
_cell.angle_beta   90.00
_cell.angle_gamma   90.00
#
_symmetry.space_group_name_H-M   'P 1'
#
loop_
_entity.id
_entity.type
_entity.pdbx_description
1 polymer ?
#
loop_
_entity_poly.entity_id
_entity_poly.type
_entity_poly.pdbx_seq_one_letter_code
_entity_poly.pdbx_strand_id
1 'polypeptide(L)'
;MSKYLRDIRNKLECYYKIARARTDEQKQKAKVRFDSRVSPNLQTYKIGDKVFVKQSQIYNKLQNKFDGSYEVIQVFENSALLKNPETNKTTNVNFDRLKPCFET
;
A
#
# COMPACT_ATOMS: atom_id res chain seq x y z
N MET A 1 -3.02 -24.74 -46.77
CA MET A 1 -2.46 -24.46 -45.43
C MET A 1 -3.51 -23.74 -44.60
N SER A 2 -3.84 -24.26 -43.42
CA SER A 2 -5.13 -24.92 -43.17
C SER A 2 -6.05 -23.97 -42.40
N LYS A 3 -7.35 -23.92 -42.74
CA LYS A 3 -8.42 -23.15 -42.05
C LYS A 3 -8.33 -23.24 -40.52
N TYR A 4 -7.89 -24.40 -40.03
CA TYR A 4 -7.61 -24.69 -38.62
C TYR A 4 -6.62 -23.71 -37.96
N LEU A 5 -5.50 -23.39 -38.62
CA LEU A 5 -4.50 -22.46 -38.06
C LEU A 5 -5.06 -21.03 -37.96
N ARG A 6 -5.92 -20.64 -38.92
CA ARG A 6 -6.60 -19.34 -38.88
C ARG A 6 -7.62 -19.28 -37.74
N ASP A 7 -8.39 -20.34 -37.55
CA ASP A 7 -9.39 -20.41 -36.48
C ASP A 7 -8.73 -20.41 -35.09
N ILE A 8 -7.56 -21.05 -34.94
CA ILE A 8 -6.76 -20.97 -33.71
C ILE A 8 -6.28 -19.55 -33.44
N ARG A 9 -5.69 -18.87 -34.45
CA ARG A 9 -5.22 -17.49 -34.29
C ARG A 9 -6.36 -16.55 -33.91
N ASN A 10 -7.51 -16.67 -34.58
CA ASN A 10 -8.69 -15.87 -34.27
C ASN A 10 -9.19 -16.09 -32.83
N LYS A 11 -9.18 -17.34 -32.35
CA LYS A 11 -9.53 -17.66 -30.96
C LYS A 11 -8.53 -17.05 -29.98
N LEU A 12 -7.23 -17.19 -30.23
CA LEU A 12 -6.17 -16.61 -29.39
C LEU A 12 -6.29 -15.09 -29.31
N GLU A 13 -6.50 -14.41 -30.43
CA GLU A 13 -6.72 -12.96 -30.45
C GLU A 13 -7.96 -12.55 -29.67
N CYS A 14 -9.05 -13.31 -29.79
CA CYS A 14 -10.27 -13.07 -29.03
C CYS A 14 -10.02 -13.16 -27.51
N TYR A 15 -9.38 -14.24 -27.05
CA TYR A 15 -9.04 -14.40 -25.63
C TYR A 15 -8.09 -13.31 -25.14
N TYR A 16 -7.10 -12.91 -25.94
CA TYR A 16 -6.18 -11.84 -25.59
C TYR A 16 -6.90 -10.49 -25.42
N LYS A 17 -7.80 -10.16 -26.35
CA LYS A 17 -8.62 -8.93 -26.28
C LYS A 17 -9.47 -8.92 -25.02
N ILE A 18 -10.12 -10.04 -24.68
CA ILE A 18 -10.92 -10.16 -23.45
C ILE A 18 -10.04 -9.99 -22.20
N ALA A 19 -8.88 -10.64 -22.16
CA ALA A 19 -7.96 -10.54 -21.04
C ALA A 19 -7.43 -9.11 -20.84
N ARG A 20 -7.11 -8.41 -21.94
CA ARG A 20 -6.71 -7.00 -21.91
C ARG A 20 -7.81 -6.10 -21.39
N ALA A 21 -9.02 -6.23 -21.92
CA ALA A 21 -10.18 -5.44 -21.47
C ALA A 21 -10.43 -5.59 -19.97
N ARG A 22 -10.39 -6.83 -19.44
CA ARG A 22 -10.52 -7.10 -18.00
C ARG A 22 -9.41 -6.47 -17.17
N THR A 23 -8.18 -6.53 -17.68
CA THR A 23 -7.01 -5.94 -17.01
C THR A 23 -7.16 -4.41 -16.90
N ASP A 24 -7.60 -3.77 -17.98
CA ASP A 24 -7.76 -2.32 -18.02
C ASP A 24 -8.94 -1.86 -17.17
N GLU A 25 -10.04 -2.62 -17.14
CA GLU A 25 -11.16 -2.37 -16.23
C GLU A 25 -10.72 -2.48 -14.75
N GLN A 26 -9.91 -3.48 -14.40
CA GLN A 26 -9.36 -3.60 -13.06
C GLN A 26 -8.44 -2.43 -12.69
N LYS A 27 -7.61 -1.95 -13.61
CA LYS A 27 -6.76 -0.77 -13.39
C LYS A 27 -7.61 0.47 -13.13
N GLN A 28 -8.66 0.69 -13.92
CA GLN A 28 -9.58 1.81 -13.71
C GLN A 28 -10.26 1.73 -12.35
N LYS A 29 -10.81 0.56 -11.98
CA LYS A 29 -11.40 0.31 -10.66
C LYS A 29 -10.40 0.50 -9.51
N ALA A 30 -9.14 0.14 -9.71
CA ALA A 30 -8.08 0.34 -8.73
C ALA A 30 -7.78 1.83 -8.54
N LYS A 31 -7.67 2.60 -9.64
CA LYS A 31 -7.45 4.04 -9.61
C LYS A 31 -8.58 4.76 -8.88
N VAL A 32 -9.84 4.51 -9.25
CA VAL A 32 -11.00 5.13 -8.58
C VAL A 32 -11.01 4.84 -7.08
N ARG A 33 -10.71 3.59 -6.69
CA ARG A 33 -10.62 3.22 -5.26
C ARG A 33 -9.48 3.93 -4.55
N PHE A 34 -8.34 4.11 -5.20
CA PHE A 34 -7.21 4.85 -4.63
C PHE A 34 -7.59 6.31 -4.44
N ASP A 35 -8.08 6.98 -5.50
CA ASP A 35 -8.48 8.38 -5.47
C ASP A 35 -9.56 8.64 -4.39
N SER A 36 -10.49 7.71 -4.19
CA SER A 36 -11.51 7.80 -3.12
C SER A 36 -10.98 7.62 -1.69
N ARG A 37 -9.80 7.00 -1.52
CA ARG A 37 -9.22 6.64 -0.22
C ARG A 37 -8.09 7.57 0.20
N VAL A 38 -7.52 8.35 -0.72
CA VAL A 38 -6.58 9.40 -0.38
C VAL A 38 -7.34 10.44 0.45
N SER A 39 -7.13 10.41 1.77
CA SER A 39 -7.66 11.41 2.66
C SER A 39 -7.07 12.77 2.30
N PRO A 40 -7.89 13.83 2.09
CA PRO A 40 -7.37 15.19 1.89
C PRO A 40 -6.65 15.72 3.14
N ASN A 41 -6.91 15.13 4.30
CA ASN A 41 -6.20 15.42 5.53
C ASN A 41 -5.00 14.48 5.63
N LEU A 42 -3.91 14.82 4.94
CA LEU A 42 -2.60 14.24 5.26
C LEU A 42 -2.25 14.66 6.68
N GLN A 43 -2.24 13.68 7.59
CA GLN A 43 -1.84 13.90 8.96
C GLN A 43 -0.37 14.33 8.95
N THR A 44 -0.10 15.59 9.29
CA THR A 44 1.24 16.16 9.25
C THR A 44 1.99 15.71 10.50
N TYR A 45 2.89 14.75 10.35
CA TYR A 45 3.78 14.32 11.43
C TYR A 45 4.91 15.32 11.62
N LYS A 46 5.30 15.54 12.87
CA LYS A 46 6.44 16.37 13.25
C LYS A 46 7.56 15.50 13.82
N ILE A 47 8.77 16.03 13.79
CA ILE A 47 9.93 15.43 14.45
C ILE A 47 9.66 15.40 15.96
N GLY A 48 9.91 14.25 16.58
CA GLY A 48 9.63 13.96 17.99
C GLY A 48 8.25 13.35 18.26
N ASP A 49 7.37 13.26 17.26
CA ASP A 49 6.07 12.62 17.45
C ASP A 49 6.23 11.11 17.69
N LYS A 50 5.44 10.56 18.63
CA LYS A 50 5.30 9.12 18.82
C LYS A 50 4.24 8.58 17.87
N VAL A 51 4.58 7.53 17.12
CA VAL A 51 3.70 6.89 16.13
C VAL A 51 3.74 5.38 16.25
N PHE A 52 2.61 4.73 16.00
CA PHE A 52 2.53 3.29 15.83
C PHE A 52 2.71 2.90 14.36
N VAL A 53 3.40 1.80 14.11
CA VAL A 53 3.67 1.31 12.76
C VAL A 53 2.83 0.08 12.45
N LYS A 54 2.13 0.11 11.33
CA LYS A 54 1.34 -1.04 10.86
C LYS A 54 2.26 -2.17 10.37
N GLN A 55 2.10 -3.37 10.92
CA GLN A 55 2.85 -4.55 10.49
C GLN A 55 2.51 -4.92 9.04
N SER A 56 3.51 -5.39 8.28
CA SER A 56 3.36 -5.77 6.87
C SER A 56 2.62 -7.10 6.71
N GLN A 57 2.82 -8.03 7.65
CA GLN A 57 2.15 -9.32 7.71
C GLN A 57 1.50 -9.48 9.08
N ILE A 58 0.26 -9.95 9.08
CA ILE A 58 -0.48 -10.32 10.29
C ILE A 58 -0.42 -11.84 10.35
N TYR A 59 0.31 -12.39 11.32
CA TYR A 59 0.47 -13.85 11.45
C TYR A 59 -0.72 -14.50 12.16
N ASN A 60 -1.41 -13.76 13.03
CA ASN A 60 -2.57 -14.25 13.78
C ASN A 60 -3.73 -13.26 13.75
N LYS A 61 -4.98 -13.76 13.67
CA LYS A 61 -6.20 -12.95 13.64
C LYS A 61 -6.35 -12.03 14.87
N LEU A 62 -5.81 -12.45 16.01
CA LEU A 62 -5.85 -11.69 17.28
C LEU A 62 -4.64 -10.77 17.49
N GLN A 63 -3.67 -10.79 16.58
CA GLN A 63 -2.47 -9.96 16.71
C GLN A 63 -2.79 -8.49 16.47
N ASN A 64 -2.21 -7.62 17.29
CA ASN A 64 -2.35 -6.17 17.09
C ASN A 64 -1.71 -5.78 15.76
N LYS A 65 -2.46 -5.05 14.93
CA LYS A 65 -2.04 -4.66 13.57
C LYS A 65 -0.98 -3.57 13.60
N PHE A 66 -0.94 -2.83 14.70
CA PHE A 66 -0.05 -1.71 14.93
C PHE A 66 0.93 -2.10 16.03
N ASP A 67 2.19 -1.87 15.76
CA ASP A 67 3.31 -2.27 16.60
C ASP A 67 4.07 -1.04 17.08
N GLY A 68 4.54 -1.12 18.33
CA GLY A 68 5.50 -0.24 19.00
C GLY A 68 5.20 1.27 19.00
N SER A 69 5.66 1.99 20.02
CA SER A 69 5.76 3.45 19.96
C SER A 69 7.10 3.82 19.33
N TYR A 70 7.08 4.22 18.07
CA TYR A 70 8.26 4.71 17.35
C TYR A 70 8.32 6.23 17.42
N GLU A 71 9.52 6.79 17.45
CA GLU A 71 9.75 8.24 17.45
C GLU A 71 10.13 8.72 16.05
N VAL A 72 9.50 9.80 15.57
CA VAL A 72 9.83 10.40 14.28
C VAL A 72 11.12 11.20 14.40
N ILE A 73 12.20 10.76 13.74
CA ILE A 73 13.47 11.51 13.69
C ILE A 73 13.45 12.53 12.55
N GLN A 74 12.92 12.12 11.40
CA GLN A 74 12.96 12.92 10.19
C GLN A 74 11.70 12.69 9.36
N VAL A 75 11.21 13.76 8.74
CA VAL A 75 10.01 13.75 7.91
C VAL A 75 10.42 14.04 6.47
N PHE A 76 9.97 13.20 5.55
CA PHE A 76 10.06 13.37 4.10
C PHE A 76 8.67 13.67 3.52
N GLU A 77 8.58 13.88 2.21
CA GLU A 77 7.31 14.24 1.55
C GLU A 77 6.18 13.22 1.77
N ASN A 78 6.49 11.91 1.75
CA ASN A 78 5.50 10.82 1.87
C ASN A 78 5.89 9.76 2.91
N SER A 79 6.96 9.97 3.67
CA SER A 79 7.47 8.99 4.62
C SER A 79 8.17 9.66 5.80
N ALA A 80 8.37 8.91 6.87
CA ALA A 80 9.19 9.33 8.00
C ALA A 80 10.28 8.30 8.29
N LEU A 81 11.42 8.80 8.73
CA LEU A 81 12.44 8.01 9.40
C LEU A 81 12.06 7.89 10.87
N LEU A 82 11.84 6.66 11.31
CA LEU A 82 11.42 6.33 12.64
C LEU A 82 12.55 5.70 13.42
N LYS A 83 12.62 5.99 14.72
CA LYS A 83 13.47 5.30 15.69
C LYS A 83 12.62 4.39 16.54
N ASN A 84 13.04 3.14 16.67
CA ASN A 84 12.52 2.30 17.75
C ASN A 84 13.25 2.66 19.06
N PRO A 85 12.55 3.05 20.13
CA PRO A 85 13.19 3.40 21.41
C PRO A 85 13.81 2.20 22.11
N GLU A 86 13.30 0.98 21.89
CA GLU A 86 13.80 -0.25 22.53
C GLU A 86 15.05 -0.79 21.84
N THR A 87 15.07 -0.76 20.50
CA THR A 87 16.16 -1.39 19.72
C THR A 87 17.13 -0.38 19.12
N ASN A 88 16.87 0.92 19.25
CA ASN A 88 17.60 2.02 18.61
C ASN A 88 17.74 1.90 17.07
N LYS A 89 17.00 0.98 16.44
CA LYS A 89 17.02 0.80 14.99
C LYS A 89 16.20 1.89 14.32
N THR A 90 16.69 2.34 13.18
CA THR A 90 15.99 3.30 12.33
C THR A 90 15.32 2.61 11.15
N THR A 91 14.09 3.01 10.83
CA THR A 91 13.31 2.44 9.72
C THR A 91 12.58 3.55 8.97
N ASN A 92 12.59 3.49 7.64
CA ASN A 92 11.84 4.42 6.81
C ASN A 92 10.45 3.83 6.51
N VAL A 93 9.39 4.57 6.83
CA VAL A 93 8.02 4.10 6.73
C VAL A 93 7.11 5.16 6.12
N ASN A 94 6.27 4.76 5.17
CA ASN A 94 5.26 5.63 4.55
C ASN A 94 4.15 6.00 5.55
N PHE A 95 3.67 7.24 5.49
CA PHE A 95 2.56 7.76 6.31
C PHE A 95 1.30 6.89 6.30
N ASP A 96 0.99 6.20 5.20
CA ASP A 96 -0.15 5.26 5.11
C ASP A 96 -0.08 4.11 6.11
N ARG A 97 1.12 3.83 6.64
CA ARG A 97 1.38 2.78 7.62
C ARG A 97 1.58 3.34 9.03
N LEU A 98 1.50 4.65 9.21
CA LEU A 98 1.66 5.29 10.51
C LEU A 98 0.30 5.57 11.12
N LYS A 99 0.25 5.50 12.44
CA LYS A 99 -0.87 5.98 13.22
C LYS A 99 -0.34 6.82 14.38
N PRO A 100 -0.81 8.05 14.59
CA PRO A 100 -0.37 8.84 15.74
C PRO A 100 -0.68 8.12 17.05
N CYS A 101 0.27 8.16 17.98
CA CYS A 101 0.08 7.69 19.34
C CYS A 101 -0.54 8.83 20.15
N PHE A 102 -1.88 8.87 20.22
CA PHE A 102 -2.57 9.75 21.16
C PHE A 102 -2.50 9.12 22.55
N GLU A 103 -1.50 9.50 23.35
CA GLU A 103 -1.56 9.33 24.80
C GLU A 103 -2.52 10.41 25.32
N THR A 104 -3.73 10.03 25.74
CA THR A 104 -4.57 10.83 26.65
C THR A 104 -4.19 10.55 28.09
#